data_AF-A0A4Y8I811-F1
#
_entry.id   AF-A0A4Y8I811-F1
#
_cell.length_a   1.000
_cell.length_b   1.000
_cell.length_c   1.000
_cell.angle_alpha   90.00
_cell.angle_beta   90.00
_cell.angle_gamma   90.00
#
_symmetry.space_group_name_H-M   'P 1'
#
loop_
_entity.id
_entity.type
_entity.pdbx_description
1 polymer ?
#
loop_
_entity_poly.entity_id
_entity_poly.type
_entity_poly.pdbx_seq_one_letter_code
_entity_poly.pdbx_strand_id
1 'polypeptide(L)'
;ASLAAGIVIVLLRMGSLSKDIEVLQTNLLEMEDVTSLLSSPGMEFMDLRGIGPNERAFGKVVYDKDKGNGFVYMYQLPQTPEGMQYQIWVMWDGVPTSAGTFSVEDNGSAVLTLTGLPDPAKIASFDVTLEPEGGLTSPTGMMYLTGSEVP
;
A
#
# COMPACT_ATOMS: atom_id res chain seq x y z
N ALA A 1 -17.37 -51.01 18.23
CA ALA A 1 -17.31 -49.58 18.61
C ALA A 1 -16.00 -48.89 18.20
N SER A 2 -14.82 -49.49 18.46
CA SER A 2 -13.50 -48.85 18.23
C SER A 2 -13.15 -48.54 16.75
N LEU A 3 -13.37 -49.48 15.82
CA LEU A 3 -13.04 -49.28 14.39
C LEU A 3 -13.86 -48.16 13.71
N ALA A 4 -15.14 -48.06 14.03
CA ALA A 4 -16.02 -47.04 13.44
C ALA A 4 -15.60 -45.62 13.84
N ALA A 5 -15.20 -45.42 15.11
CA ALA A 5 -14.69 -44.14 15.59
C ALA A 5 -13.37 -43.75 14.91
N GLY A 6 -12.47 -44.71 14.70
CA GLY A 6 -11.21 -44.48 13.98
C GLY A 6 -11.43 -44.01 12.53
N ILE A 7 -12.36 -44.65 11.81
CA ILE A 7 -12.70 -44.26 10.42
C ILE A 7 -13.28 -42.84 10.38
N VAL A 8 -14.18 -42.49 11.31
CA VAL A 8 -14.76 -41.15 11.38
C VAL A 8 -13.68 -40.09 11.63
N ILE A 9 -12.74 -40.33 12.55
CA ILE A 9 -11.63 -39.39 12.81
C ILE A 9 -10.75 -39.22 11.57
N VAL A 10 -10.45 -40.30 10.84
CA VAL A 10 -9.66 -40.24 9.60
C VAL A 10 -10.40 -39.44 8.53
N LEU A 11 -11.71 -39.66 8.34
CA LEU A 11 -12.51 -38.91 7.37
C LEU A 11 -12.61 -37.42 7.72
N LEU A 12 -12.77 -37.08 8.99
CA LEU A 12 -12.78 -35.68 9.45
C LEU A 12 -11.42 -35.01 9.23
N ARG A 13 -10.32 -35.69 9.55
CA ARG A 13 -8.97 -35.18 9.28
C ARG A 13 -8.71 -35.02 7.79
N MET A 14 -9.15 -35.97 6.97
CA MET A 14 -9.00 -35.92 5.51
C MET A 14 -9.80 -34.77 4.91
N GLY A 15 -11.03 -34.53 5.38
CA GLY A 15 -11.84 -33.38 4.96
C GLY A 15 -11.22 -32.04 5.38
N SER A 16 -10.67 -31.95 6.60
CA SER A 16 -9.93 -30.76 7.05
C SER A 16 -8.71 -30.49 6.17
N LEU A 17 -7.93 -31.54 5.88
CA LEU A 17 -6.72 -31.42 5.08
C LEU A 17 -7.03 -30.99 3.64
N SER A 18 -8.10 -31.51 3.03
CA SER A 18 -8.55 -31.07 1.70
C SER A 18 -8.94 -29.59 1.69
N LYS A 19 -9.63 -29.13 2.75
CA LYS A 19 -10.01 -27.71 2.88
C LYS A 19 -8.79 -26.81 3.05
N ASP A 20 -7.81 -27.23 3.86
CA ASP A 20 -6.57 -26.48 4.07
C ASP A 20 -5.78 -26.38 2.76
N ILE A 21 -5.74 -27.45 1.95
CA ILE A 21 -5.12 -27.44 0.60
C ILE A 21 -5.83 -26.44 -0.32
N GLU A 22 -7.16 -26.41 -0.35
CA GLU A 22 -7.93 -25.50 -1.20
C GLU A 22 -7.68 -24.02 -0.81
N VAL A 23 -7.64 -23.73 0.49
CA VAL A 23 -7.32 -22.39 1.00
C VAL A 23 -5.87 -22.01 0.66
N LEU A 24 -4.92 -22.92 0.84
CA LEU A 24 -3.51 -22.67 0.48
C LEU A 24 -3.34 -22.43 -1.02
N GLN A 25 -4.04 -23.20 -1.86
CA GLN A 25 -4.04 -23.00 -3.31
C GLN A 25 -4.63 -21.65 -3.70
N THR A 26 -5.72 -21.23 -3.07
CA THR A 26 -6.33 -19.91 -3.31
C THR A 26 -5.36 -18.79 -2.94
N ASN A 27 -4.76 -18.86 -1.75
CA ASN A 27 -3.76 -17.88 -1.32
C ASN A 27 -2.53 -17.85 -2.24
N LEU A 28 -2.11 -19.02 -2.75
CA LEU A 28 -1.01 -19.11 -3.71
C LEU A 28 -1.37 -18.46 -5.05
N LEU A 29 -2.57 -18.66 -5.56
CA LEU A 29 -3.04 -18.01 -6.79
C LEU A 29 -3.11 -16.48 -6.61
N GLU A 30 -3.59 -16.01 -5.45
CA GLU A 30 -3.58 -14.58 -5.12
C GLU A 30 -2.14 -14.03 -5.04
N MET A 31 -1.21 -14.79 -4.48
CA MET A 31 0.22 -14.43 -4.47
C MET A 31 0.83 -14.45 -5.87
N GLU A 32 0.50 -15.43 -6.71
CA GLU A 32 0.95 -15.51 -8.10
C GLU A 32 0.46 -14.29 -8.90
N ASP A 33 -0.80 -13.89 -8.73
CA ASP A 33 -1.37 -12.69 -9.36
C ASP A 33 -0.65 -11.41 -8.90
N VAL A 34 -0.36 -11.26 -7.60
CA VAL A 34 0.45 -10.15 -7.09
C VAL A 34 1.85 -10.16 -7.70
N THR A 35 2.51 -11.32 -7.77
CA THR A 35 3.85 -11.42 -8.38
C THR A 35 3.84 -11.15 -9.88
N SER A 36 2.78 -11.54 -10.59
CA SER A 36 2.57 -11.28 -12.02
C SER A 36 2.36 -9.78 -12.26
N LEU A 37 1.55 -9.13 -11.43
CA LEU A 37 1.36 -7.67 -11.45
C LEU A 37 2.68 -6.94 -11.18
N LEU A 38 3.45 -7.36 -10.17
CA LEU A 38 4.78 -6.79 -9.89
C LEU A 38 5.80 -7.05 -11.01
N SER A 39 5.61 -8.12 -11.79
CA SER A 39 6.44 -8.46 -12.94
C SER A 39 5.91 -7.91 -14.27
N SER A 40 4.78 -7.18 -14.23
CA SER A 40 4.19 -6.58 -15.42
C SER A 40 5.16 -5.55 -15.97
N PRO A 41 5.44 -5.57 -17.29
CA PRO A 41 6.17 -4.50 -17.94
C PRO A 41 5.50 -3.16 -17.61
N GLY A 42 6.27 -2.19 -17.12
CA GLY A 42 5.79 -0.84 -16.81
C GLY A 42 5.38 -0.58 -15.37
N MET A 43 5.62 -1.51 -14.43
CA MET A 43 5.60 -1.16 -13.01
C MET A 43 6.82 -0.33 -12.64
N GLU A 44 6.57 0.82 -12.02
CA GLU A 44 7.59 1.68 -11.43
C GLU A 44 7.54 1.61 -9.91
N PHE A 45 8.72 1.76 -9.30
CA PHE A 45 8.91 1.66 -7.87
C PHE A 45 9.64 2.90 -7.37
N MET A 46 9.05 3.57 -6.38
CA MET A 46 9.67 4.74 -5.77
C MET A 46 9.75 4.57 -4.26
N ASP A 47 10.96 4.66 -3.72
CA ASP A 47 11.18 4.66 -2.28
C ASP A 47 10.76 5.99 -1.67
N LEU A 48 9.99 5.92 -0.59
CA LEU A 48 9.65 7.07 0.25
C LEU A 48 10.52 7.05 1.49
N ARG A 49 11.28 8.12 1.69
CA ARG A 49 12.14 8.29 2.86
C ARG A 49 11.53 9.27 3.85
N GLY A 50 11.61 8.92 5.13
CA GLY A 50 11.27 9.78 6.25
C GLY A 50 12.09 11.06 6.25
N ILE A 51 11.40 12.18 6.43
CA ILE A 51 12.02 13.49 6.61
C ILE A 51 11.33 14.26 7.74
N GLY A 52 11.93 15.39 8.13
CA GLY A 52 11.29 16.36 9.00
C GLY A 52 10.94 15.76 10.37
N PRO A 53 9.66 15.78 10.80
CA PRO A 53 9.31 15.38 12.17
C PRO A 53 9.54 13.90 12.48
N ASN A 54 9.71 13.04 11.47
CA ASN A 54 10.04 11.63 11.71
C ASN A 54 10.88 11.02 10.58
N GLU A 55 12.20 11.10 10.71
CA GLU A 55 13.17 10.54 9.76
C GLU A 55 13.20 9.00 9.72
N ARG A 56 12.56 8.32 10.68
CA ARG A 56 12.48 6.85 10.70
C ARG A 56 11.28 6.31 9.92
N ALA A 57 10.35 7.18 9.51
CA ALA A 57 9.29 6.80 8.61
C ALA A 57 9.87 6.35 7.27
N PHE A 58 9.20 5.42 6.61
CA PHE A 58 9.59 4.97 5.28
C PHE A 58 8.39 4.36 4.55
N GLY A 59 8.51 4.21 3.24
CA GLY A 59 7.49 3.54 2.45
C GLY A 59 7.97 3.27 1.04
N LYS A 60 7.06 2.75 0.23
CA LYS A 60 7.29 2.61 -1.21
C LYS A 60 5.98 2.84 -1.95
N VAL A 61 6.08 3.53 -3.07
CA VAL A 61 5.03 3.63 -4.08
C VAL A 61 5.33 2.61 -5.17
N VAL A 62 4.31 1.87 -5.56
CA VAL A 62 4.33 0.91 -6.67
C VAL A 62 3.19 1.27 -7.60
N TYR A 63 3.49 1.68 -8.83
CA TYR A 63 2.47 2.16 -9.76
C TYR A 63 2.74 1.71 -11.19
N ASP A 64 1.67 1.52 -11.95
CA ASP A 64 1.70 1.23 -13.38
C ASP A 64 1.89 2.55 -14.14
N LYS A 65 3.03 2.70 -14.83
CA LYS A 65 3.39 3.92 -15.55
C LYS A 65 2.49 4.22 -16.76
N ASP A 66 1.73 3.22 -17.23
CA ASP A 66 0.87 3.35 -18.40
C ASP A 66 -0.60 3.58 -17.99
N LYS A 67 -1.02 3.06 -16.83
CA LYS A 67 -2.41 3.16 -16.35
C LYS A 67 -2.64 4.17 -15.22
N GLY A 68 -1.60 4.62 -14.52
CA GLY A 68 -1.72 5.57 -13.41
C GLY A 68 -2.46 5.00 -12.19
N ASN A 69 -2.42 3.68 -12.02
CA ASN A 69 -2.96 3.01 -10.85
C ASN A 69 -1.83 2.33 -10.09
N GLY A 70 -1.98 2.22 -8.78
CA GLY A 70 -0.93 1.65 -7.95
C GLY A 70 -1.34 1.55 -6.50
N PHE A 71 -0.36 1.37 -5.64
CA PHE A 71 -0.53 1.41 -4.21
C PHE A 71 0.72 1.98 -3.55
N VAL A 72 0.52 2.55 -2.37
CA VAL A 72 1.59 3.00 -1.50
C VAL A 72 1.45 2.29 -0.17
N TYR A 73 2.58 1.82 0.37
CA TYR A 73 2.66 1.32 1.73
C TYR A 73 3.69 2.14 2.50
N MET A 74 3.35 2.48 3.74
CA MET A 74 4.13 3.36 4.60
C MET A 74 4.16 2.79 6.02
N TYR A 75 5.26 3.05 6.71
CA TYR A 75 5.54 2.53 8.04
C TYR A 75 6.18 3.59 8.93
N GLN A 76 6.02 3.38 10.24
CA GLN A 76 6.51 4.25 11.31
C GLN A 76 6.02 5.69 11.18
N LEU A 77 4.82 5.92 10.61
CA LEU A 77 4.20 7.23 10.66
C LEU A 77 3.64 7.49 12.07
N PRO A 78 3.71 8.71 12.60
CA PRO A 78 3.00 9.07 13.83
C PRO A 78 1.49 8.88 13.67
N GLN A 79 0.83 8.53 14.78
CA GLN A 79 -0.63 8.45 14.84
C GLN A 79 -1.29 9.74 14.36
N THR A 80 -2.36 9.60 13.59
CA THR A 80 -3.11 10.73 13.05
C THR A 80 -3.83 11.47 14.19
N PRO A 81 -3.53 12.75 14.46
CA PRO A 81 -4.27 13.53 15.46
C PRO A 81 -5.74 13.72 15.07
N GLU A 82 -6.59 13.98 16.06
CA GLU A 82 -8.01 14.31 15.82
C GLU A 82 -8.14 15.57 14.92
N GLY A 83 -9.02 15.49 13.91
CA GLY A 83 -9.24 16.56 12.93
C GLY A 83 -8.13 16.72 11.89
N MET A 84 -7.17 15.80 11.86
CA MET A 84 -6.09 15.76 10.86
C MET A 84 -6.15 14.46 10.05
N GLN A 85 -5.47 14.44 8.92
CA GLN A 85 -5.25 13.27 8.09
C GLN A 85 -3.92 13.41 7.35
N TYR A 86 -3.31 12.30 6.95
CA TYR A 86 -2.22 12.38 6.00
C TYR A 86 -2.76 12.52 4.58
N GLN A 87 -2.03 13.24 3.75
CA GLN A 87 -2.31 13.39 2.34
C GLN A 87 -1.05 13.08 1.55
N ILE A 88 -1.19 12.20 0.55
CA ILE A 88 -0.15 11.93 -0.42
C ILE A 88 -0.35 12.80 -1.65
N TRP A 89 0.74 13.36 -2.13
CA TRP A 89 0.83 14.22 -3.29
C TRP A 89 1.68 13.56 -4.34
N VAL A 90 1.31 13.79 -5.59
CA VAL A 90 2.15 13.52 -6.75
C VAL A 90 2.58 14.86 -7.35
N MET A 91 3.89 15.04 -7.53
CA MET A 91 4.42 16.21 -8.22
C MET A 91 4.40 15.94 -9.72
N TRP A 92 3.34 16.45 -10.37
CA TRP A 92 3.12 16.28 -11.80
C TRP A 92 3.45 17.59 -12.52
N ASP A 93 4.51 17.58 -13.32
CA ASP A 93 5.01 18.76 -14.04
C ASP A 93 5.23 19.99 -13.12
N GLY A 94 5.75 19.71 -11.90
CA GLY A 94 6.00 20.73 -10.87
C GLY A 94 4.76 21.18 -10.10
N VAL A 95 3.57 20.64 -10.38
CA VAL A 95 2.33 20.97 -9.68
C VAL A 95 1.95 19.84 -8.71
N PRO A 96 1.80 20.12 -7.40
CA PRO A 96 1.32 19.12 -6.46
C PRO A 96 -0.14 18.78 -6.76
N THR A 97 -0.41 17.50 -7.00
CA THR A 97 -1.76 16.97 -7.20
C THR A 97 -2.05 15.96 -6.10
N SER A 98 -3.22 16.04 -5.49
CA SER A 98 -3.62 15.07 -4.47
C SER A 98 -3.72 13.67 -5.09
N ALA A 99 -3.02 12.71 -4.51
CA ALA A 99 -3.10 11.29 -4.87
C ALA A 99 -3.95 10.49 -3.87
N GLY A 100 -4.42 11.13 -2.80
CA GLY A 100 -5.35 10.57 -1.83
C GLY A 100 -5.00 10.93 -0.39
N THR A 101 -5.89 10.54 0.52
CA THR A 101 -5.83 10.91 1.94
C THR A 101 -6.05 9.67 2.79
N PHE A 102 -5.41 9.60 3.95
CA PHE A 102 -5.46 8.41 4.80
C PHE A 102 -5.19 8.73 6.28
N SER A 103 -5.58 7.80 7.14
CA SER A 103 -5.19 7.76 8.54
C SER A 103 -4.21 6.62 8.78
N VAL A 104 -3.38 6.77 9.80
CA VAL A 104 -2.39 5.76 10.18
C VAL A 104 -3.04 4.75 11.11
N GLU A 105 -2.82 3.46 10.86
CA GLU A 105 -3.25 2.36 11.71
C GLU A 105 -2.50 2.36 13.05
N ASP A 106 -3.03 1.70 14.08
CA ASP A 106 -2.43 1.66 15.44
C ASP A 106 -0.95 1.22 15.47
N ASN A 107 -0.55 0.38 14.51
CA ASN A 107 0.82 -0.12 14.37
C ASN A 107 1.79 0.88 13.67
N GLY A 108 1.33 2.08 13.34
CA GLY A 108 2.12 3.10 12.64
C GLY A 108 2.26 2.85 11.13
N SER A 109 1.44 1.98 10.55
CA SER A 109 1.42 1.70 9.11
C SER A 109 0.23 2.35 8.41
N ALA A 110 0.36 2.54 7.11
CA ALA A 110 -0.74 2.95 6.24
C ALA A 110 -0.55 2.32 4.87
N VAL A 111 -1.66 1.90 4.26
CA VAL A 111 -1.72 1.41 2.89
C VAL A 111 -2.82 2.15 2.16
N LEU A 112 -2.53 2.64 0.97
CA LEU A 112 -3.49 3.37 0.15
C LEU A 112 -3.38 2.90 -1.30
N THR A 113 -4.53 2.61 -1.91
CA THR A 113 -4.64 2.39 -3.36
C THR A 113 -4.64 3.73 -4.07
N LEU A 114 -3.75 3.90 -5.04
CA LEU A 114 -3.68 5.07 -5.91
C LEU A 114 -4.48 4.76 -7.17
N THR A 115 -5.41 5.65 -7.52
CA THR A 115 -6.24 5.51 -8.72
C THR A 115 -6.27 6.81 -9.49
N GLY A 116 -6.19 6.73 -10.81
CA GLY A 116 -6.28 7.91 -11.68
C GLY A 116 -5.16 8.92 -11.45
N LEU A 117 -3.93 8.44 -11.19
CA LEU A 117 -2.76 9.32 -11.18
C LEU A 117 -2.66 10.05 -12.53
N PRO A 118 -2.25 11.33 -12.53
CA PRO A 118 -1.95 12.05 -13.76
C PRO A 118 -0.80 11.36 -14.51
N ASP A 119 -0.65 11.68 -15.80
CA ASP A 119 0.32 11.04 -16.73
C ASP A 119 1.60 10.55 -16.00
N PRO A 120 1.72 9.23 -15.74
CA PRO A 120 2.72 8.74 -14.81
C PRO A 120 4.16 8.96 -15.29
N ALA A 121 4.34 9.13 -16.60
CA ALA A 121 5.63 9.47 -17.21
C ALA A 121 6.14 10.87 -16.84
N LYS A 122 5.29 11.70 -16.20
CA LYS A 122 5.62 13.07 -15.75
C LYS A 122 5.63 13.20 -14.23
N ILE A 123 5.53 12.10 -13.50
CA ILE A 123 5.61 12.09 -12.05
C ILE A 123 7.07 12.28 -11.66
N ALA A 124 7.38 13.39 -10.99
CA ALA A 124 8.74 13.68 -10.53
C ALA A 124 9.00 13.16 -9.11
N SER A 125 7.99 13.23 -8.25
CA SER A 125 8.08 12.81 -6.86
C SER A 125 6.71 12.49 -6.26
N PHE A 126 6.74 11.77 -5.15
CA PHE A 126 5.64 11.62 -4.22
C PHE A 126 6.03 12.22 -2.87
N ASP A 127 5.10 12.95 -2.27
CA ASP A 127 5.29 13.60 -0.98
C ASP A 127 4.12 13.30 -0.05
N VAL A 128 4.37 13.17 1.25
CA VAL A 128 3.33 12.92 2.25
C VAL A 128 3.38 14.00 3.32
N THR A 129 2.25 14.66 3.54
CA THR A 129 2.09 15.68 4.56
C THR A 129 0.97 15.34 5.54
N LEU A 130 1.01 15.94 6.73
CA LEU A 130 -0.10 15.90 7.69
C LEU A 130 -0.94 17.17 7.52
N GLU A 131 -2.19 17.02 7.11
CA GLU A 131 -3.11 18.10 6.73
C GLU A 131 -4.40 18.05 7.57
N PRO A 132 -5.20 19.13 7.59
CA PRO A 132 -6.56 19.09 8.11
C PRO A 132 -7.44 18.04 7.40
N GLU A 133 -8.39 17.48 8.14
CA GLU A 133 -9.36 16.52 7.60
C GLU A 133 -10.15 17.11 6.41
N GLY A 134 -10.47 16.25 5.42
CA GLY A 134 -11.20 16.63 4.20
C GLY A 134 -10.32 16.89 2.98
N GLY A 135 -8.99 16.97 3.19
CA GLY A 135 -7.99 17.07 2.12
C GLY A 135 -7.92 18.46 1.51
N LEU A 136 -6.76 18.78 0.95
CA LEU A 136 -6.49 20.08 0.36
C LEU A 136 -6.12 19.96 -1.12
N THR A 137 -6.14 21.09 -1.83
CA THR A 137 -5.69 21.20 -3.22
C THR A 137 -4.20 21.49 -3.35
N SER A 138 -3.53 21.80 -2.25
CA SER A 138 -2.08 22.02 -2.18
C SER A 138 -1.57 21.68 -0.78
N PRO A 139 -0.31 21.21 -0.63
CA PRO A 139 0.27 20.91 0.67
C PRO A 139 0.36 22.17 1.54
N THR A 140 0.00 22.07 2.82
CA THR A 140 0.11 23.18 3.80
C THR A 140 0.79 22.77 5.10
N GLY A 141 0.74 21.48 5.42
CA GLY A 141 1.28 20.93 6.65
C GLY A 141 2.74 20.52 6.57
N MET A 142 3.20 19.87 7.64
CA MET A 142 4.55 19.32 7.70
C MET A 142 4.66 18.09 6.81
N MET A 143 5.78 17.99 6.09
CA MET A 143 6.13 16.84 5.27
C MET A 143 6.83 15.78 6.11
N TYR A 144 6.41 14.53 5.94
CA TYR A 144 6.89 13.35 6.67
C TYR A 144 7.62 12.36 5.78
N LEU A 145 7.19 12.23 4.52
CA LEU A 145 7.84 11.37 3.54
C LEU A 145 8.02 12.12 2.24
N THR A 146 9.12 11.83 1.55
CA THR A 146 9.35 12.25 0.17
C THR A 146 10.06 11.12 -0.58
N GLY A 147 9.75 10.95 -1.84
CA GLY A 147 10.45 10.08 -2.77
C GLY A 147 10.48 10.73 -4.13
N SER A 148 11.61 10.69 -4.81
CA SER A 148 11.77 11.17 -6.18
C SER A 148 12.52 10.12 -6.98
N GLU A 149 12.41 10.18 -8.31
CA GLU A 149 13.39 9.47 -9.14
C GLU A 149 14.78 10.01 -8.80
N VAL A 150 15.70 9.12 -8.44
CA VAL A 150 17.11 9.48 -8.29
C VAL A 150 17.68 9.56 -9.70
N PRO A 151 18.19 10.73 -10.15
CA PRO A 151 18.80 10.84 -11.48
C PRO A 151 20.04 9.97 -11.66
#